data_AF-A0A561TVB8-F1
#
_entry.id   AF-A0A561TVB8-F1
#
_cell.length_a   1.000
_cell.length_b   1.000
_cell.length_c   1.000
_cell.angle_alpha   90.00
_cell.angle_beta   90.00
_cell.angle_gamma   90.00
#
_symmetry.space_group_name_H-M   'P 1'
#
loop_
_entity.id
_entity.type
_entity.pdbx_description
1 polymer ?
#
loop_
_entity_poly.entity_id
_entity_poly.type
_entity_poly.pdbx_seq_one_letter_code
_entity_poly.pdbx_strand_id
1 'polypeptide(L)'
;MVQCDAARLRDILEKTGVAVLGVRSGNGQAIFREQVLRDWATYGPGAEMKLGWSTDPVAVALRDALVRRVREFPAVRSVWVAQVRWRASGEEHLMLHVAVDEDLPSASAHRLMQILLREEVKLGQGHPKVGMLALNTTTHAESIAELDRQGLDTVRHDPESGRVQVISREYDDPPTAPAKDATA
;
A
#
# COMPACT_ATOMS: atom_id res chain seq x y z
N MET A 1 27.74 -9.57 6.16
CA MET A 1 26.71 -9.11 7.11
C MET A 1 25.42 -9.85 6.76
N VAL A 2 24.91 -10.71 7.63
CA VAL A 2 23.69 -11.49 7.35
C VAL A 2 22.50 -10.64 7.72
N GLN A 3 21.72 -10.23 6.72
CA GLN A 3 20.43 -9.57 6.92
C GLN A 3 19.38 -10.68 7.05
N CYS A 4 18.83 -10.87 8.25
CA CYS A 4 17.73 -11.79 8.49
C CYS A 4 16.44 -10.99 8.59
N ASP A 5 15.54 -11.18 7.64
CA ASP A 5 14.17 -10.67 7.71
C ASP A 5 13.29 -11.53 8.65
N ALA A 6 12.09 -11.04 8.95
CA ALA A 6 11.16 -11.73 9.85
C ALA A 6 10.74 -13.11 9.33
N ALA A 7 10.66 -13.29 8.01
CA ALA A 7 10.31 -14.57 7.40
C ALA A 7 11.40 -15.64 7.63
N ARG A 8 12.67 -15.26 7.47
CA ARG A 8 13.81 -16.14 7.75
C ARG A 8 13.96 -16.45 9.23
N LEU A 9 13.69 -15.48 10.11
CA LEU A 9 13.66 -15.72 11.56
C LEU A 9 12.52 -16.67 11.96
N ARG A 10 11.36 -16.62 11.28
CA ARG A 10 10.27 -17.58 11.46
C ARG A 10 10.68 -18.98 11.02
N ASP A 11 11.25 -19.14 9.83
CA ASP A 11 11.70 -20.45 9.32
C ASP A 11 12.70 -21.12 10.27
N ILE A 12 13.61 -20.33 10.86
CA ILE A 12 14.54 -20.82 11.89
C ILE A 12 13.78 -21.30 13.13
N LEU A 13 12.80 -20.55 13.63
CA LEU A 13 12.01 -20.97 14.80
C LEU A 13 11.19 -22.23 14.51
N GLU A 14 10.54 -22.32 13.35
CA GLU A 14 9.75 -23.49 12.94
C GLU A 14 10.63 -24.74 12.84
N LYS A 15 11.83 -24.63 12.25
CA LYS A 15 12.77 -25.75 12.13
C LYS A 15 13.42 -26.16 13.44
N THR A 16 13.51 -25.26 14.41
CA THR A 16 14.19 -25.51 15.70
C THR A 16 13.24 -25.80 16.85
N GLY A 17 11.94 -25.53 16.70
CA GLY A 17 10.91 -25.77 17.73
C GLY A 17 11.00 -24.84 18.94
N VAL A 18 11.69 -23.70 18.82
CA VAL A 18 11.92 -22.76 19.92
C VAL A 18 10.79 -21.72 19.99
N ALA A 19 10.30 -21.43 21.19
CA ALA A 19 9.15 -20.51 21.40
C ALA A 19 9.53 -19.01 21.47
N VAL A 20 10.82 -18.69 21.60
CA VAL A 20 11.31 -17.32 21.83
C VAL A 20 12.64 -17.12 21.12
N LEU A 21 12.78 -16.01 20.40
CA LEU A 21 14.03 -15.60 19.76
C LEU A 21 14.68 -14.44 20.53
N GLY A 22 15.92 -14.63 20.99
CA GLY A 22 16.74 -13.54 21.51
C GLY A 22 17.69 -13.01 20.43
N VAL A 23 17.58 -11.74 20.06
CA VAL A 23 18.52 -11.07 19.16
C VAL A 23 19.40 -10.14 19.98
N ARG A 24 20.71 -10.31 19.89
CA ARG A 24 21.70 -9.47 20.59
C ARG A 24 22.57 -8.74 19.58
N SER A 25 22.79 -7.45 19.82
CA SER A 25 23.72 -6.61 19.08
C SER A 25 24.64 -5.86 20.05
N GLY A 26 25.62 -5.11 19.52
CA GLY A 26 26.45 -4.21 20.34
C GLY A 26 25.65 -3.15 21.11
N ASN A 27 24.40 -2.89 20.70
CA ASN A 27 23.51 -1.90 21.31
C ASN A 27 22.48 -2.50 22.28
N GLY A 28 22.55 -3.81 22.57
CA GLY A 28 21.68 -4.46 23.55
C GLY A 28 21.03 -5.75 23.05
N GLN A 29 19.97 -6.17 23.74
CA GLN A 29 19.24 -7.41 23.47
C GLN A 29 17.74 -7.13 23.32
N ALA A 30 17.13 -7.76 22.33
CA ALA A 30 15.68 -7.83 22.16
C ALA A 30 15.24 -9.29 22.26
N ILE A 31 14.06 -9.52 22.85
CA ILE A 31 13.45 -10.84 22.99
C ILE A 31 12.09 -10.79 22.30
N PHE A 32 11.91 -11.64 21.30
CA PHE A 32 10.68 -11.73 20.53
C PHE A 32 9.98 -13.05 20.83
N ARG A 33 8.71 -12.98 21.21
CA ARG A 33 7.86 -14.18 21.33
C ARG A 33 7.50 -14.67 19.92
N GLU A 34 7.30 -15.97 19.77
CA GLU A 34 6.89 -16.59 18.50
C GLU A 34 5.70 -15.89 17.85
N GLN A 35 4.66 -15.52 18.61
CA GLN A 35 3.49 -14.82 18.06
C GLN A 35 3.86 -13.47 17.42
N VAL A 36 4.76 -12.70 18.04
CA VAL A 36 5.22 -11.41 17.50
C VAL A 36 5.97 -11.63 16.19
N LEU A 37 6.75 -12.71 16.08
CA LEU A 37 7.43 -13.08 14.85
C LEU A 37 6.49 -13.66 13.80
N ARG A 38 5.41 -14.35 14.18
CA ARG A 38 4.35 -14.74 13.24
C ARG A 38 3.63 -13.52 12.69
N ASP A 39 3.27 -12.57 13.54
CA ASP A 39 2.62 -11.33 13.13
C ASP A 39 3.56 -10.52 12.21
N TRP A 40 4.85 -10.44 12.56
CA TRP A 40 5.86 -9.79 11.72
C TRP A 40 6.19 -10.56 10.44
N ALA A 41 6.15 -11.89 10.41
CA ALA A 41 6.36 -12.66 9.19
C ALA A 41 5.12 -12.66 8.27
N THR A 42 3.94 -12.38 8.83
CA THR A 42 2.70 -12.23 8.05
C THR A 42 2.71 -10.93 7.25
N TYR A 43 3.29 -9.86 7.81
CA TYR A 43 3.24 -8.50 7.23
C TYR A 43 4.60 -7.85 6.96
N GLY A 44 5.70 -8.54 7.28
CA GLY A 44 7.04 -7.96 7.26
C GLY A 44 7.80 -8.16 5.95
N PRO A 45 9.04 -7.65 5.89
CA PRO A 45 9.86 -7.73 4.69
C PRO A 45 10.00 -9.19 4.21
N GLY A 46 9.71 -9.41 2.92
CA GLY A 46 9.75 -10.73 2.26
C GLY A 46 8.41 -11.46 2.18
N ALA A 47 7.34 -10.96 2.79
CA ALA A 47 6.00 -11.53 2.64
C ALA A 47 5.43 -11.22 1.24
N GLU A 48 5.05 -12.27 0.49
CA GLU A 48 4.49 -12.11 -0.85
C GLU A 48 3.04 -11.62 -0.81
N MET A 49 2.81 -10.54 -1.54
CA MET A 49 1.51 -9.91 -1.72
C MET A 49 1.10 -10.00 -3.18
N LYS A 50 -0.18 -10.30 -3.43
CA LYS A 50 -0.78 -10.09 -4.75
C LYS A 50 -1.48 -8.74 -4.76
N LEU A 51 -1.06 -7.88 -5.68
CA LEU A 51 -1.67 -6.58 -5.94
C LEU A 51 -2.77 -6.74 -7.00
N GLY A 52 -3.85 -5.99 -6.83
CA GLY A 52 -4.95 -5.91 -7.77
C GLY A 52 -5.67 -4.57 -7.67
N TRP A 53 -6.39 -4.22 -8.71
CA TRP A 53 -7.35 -3.11 -8.68
C TRP A 53 -8.57 -3.50 -7.81
N SER A 54 -9.32 -2.50 -7.35
CA SER A 54 -10.48 -2.72 -6.47
C SER A 54 -11.64 -1.83 -6.87
N THR A 55 -12.86 -2.36 -6.77
CA THR A 55 -14.11 -1.58 -6.85
C THR A 55 -14.71 -1.33 -5.46
N ASP A 56 -13.97 -1.60 -4.38
CA ASP A 56 -14.45 -1.33 -3.03
C ASP A 56 -14.76 0.18 -2.89
N PRO A 57 -15.91 0.57 -2.30
CA PRO A 57 -16.26 1.97 -2.12
C PRO A 57 -15.18 2.79 -1.40
N VAL A 58 -14.39 2.17 -0.51
CA VAL A 58 -13.27 2.83 0.18
C VAL A 58 -12.11 3.08 -0.77
N ALA A 59 -11.82 2.17 -1.72
CA ALA A 59 -10.79 2.41 -2.73
C ALA A 59 -11.16 3.60 -3.62
N VAL A 60 -12.41 3.68 -4.04
CA VAL A 60 -12.97 4.82 -4.79
C VAL A 60 -12.88 6.11 -3.97
N ALA A 61 -13.32 6.08 -2.70
CA ALA A 61 -13.26 7.24 -1.82
C ALA A 61 -11.82 7.72 -1.57
N LEU A 62 -10.86 6.80 -1.42
CA LEU A 62 -9.44 7.11 -1.29
C LEU A 62 -8.91 7.81 -2.54
N ARG A 63 -9.22 7.29 -3.73
CA ARG A 63 -8.85 7.91 -5.01
C ARG A 63 -9.39 9.34 -5.11
N ASP A 64 -10.68 9.53 -4.84
CA ASP A 64 -11.31 10.84 -4.94
C ASP A 64 -10.74 11.84 -3.92
N ALA A 65 -10.44 11.36 -2.71
CA ALA A 65 -9.78 12.15 -1.68
C ALA A 65 -8.34 12.54 -2.07
N LEU A 66 -7.59 11.61 -2.68
CA LEU A 66 -6.25 11.86 -3.21
C LEU A 66 -6.28 12.96 -4.28
N VAL A 67 -7.25 12.93 -5.21
CA VAL A 67 -7.41 13.97 -6.24
C VAL A 67 -7.56 15.36 -5.64
N ARG A 68 -8.30 15.49 -4.54
CA ARG A 68 -8.51 16.77 -3.85
C ARG A 68 -7.26 17.24 -3.11
N ARG A 69 -6.55 16.32 -2.46
CA ARG A 69 -5.51 16.65 -1.46
C ARG A 69 -4.08 16.58 -1.98
N VAL A 70 -3.78 15.82 -3.03
CA VAL A 70 -2.39 15.56 -3.46
C VAL A 70 -1.61 16.84 -3.79
N ARG A 71 -2.31 17.90 -4.25
CA ARG A 71 -1.71 19.22 -4.53
C ARG A 71 -1.13 19.90 -3.30
N GLU A 72 -1.63 19.57 -2.10
CA GLU A 72 -1.09 20.09 -0.84
C GLU A 72 0.27 19.47 -0.49
N PHE A 73 0.71 18.45 -1.24
CA PHE A 73 1.93 17.69 -1.01
C PHE A 73 2.84 17.69 -2.24
N PRO A 74 3.64 18.74 -2.46
CA PRO A 74 4.51 18.86 -3.63
C PRO A 74 5.53 17.73 -3.78
N ALA A 75 5.95 17.10 -2.68
CA ALA A 75 6.85 15.96 -2.70
C ALA A 75 6.17 14.68 -3.23
N VAL A 76 4.84 14.58 -3.21
CA VAL A 76 4.12 13.40 -3.68
C VAL A 76 3.92 13.49 -5.19
N ARG A 77 4.42 12.49 -5.90
CA ARG A 77 4.38 12.41 -7.37
C ARG A 77 3.29 11.50 -7.88
N SER A 78 3.09 10.36 -7.24
CA SER A 78 2.09 9.38 -7.67
C SER A 78 1.63 8.55 -6.49
N VAL A 79 0.35 8.21 -6.49
CA VAL A 79 -0.25 7.33 -5.50
C VAL A 79 -1.03 6.23 -6.22
N TRP A 80 -0.68 4.98 -5.96
CA TRP A 80 -1.41 3.81 -6.44
C TRP A 80 -2.27 3.24 -5.31
N VAL A 81 -3.55 3.02 -5.58
CA VAL A 81 -4.49 2.37 -4.67
C VAL A 81 -4.63 0.92 -5.11
N ALA A 82 -4.14 -0.01 -4.30
CA ALA A 82 -4.18 -1.43 -4.59
C ALA A 82 -5.01 -2.17 -3.54
N GLN A 83 -5.83 -3.11 -3.98
CA GLN A 83 -6.24 -4.22 -3.13
C GLN A 83 -5.08 -5.20 -3.06
N VAL A 84 -4.70 -5.51 -1.84
CA VAL A 84 -3.63 -6.45 -1.54
C VAL A 84 -4.24 -7.68 -0.92
N ARG A 85 -3.88 -8.84 -1.46
CA ARG A 85 -4.11 -10.13 -0.82
C ARG A 85 -2.79 -10.74 -0.39
N TRP A 86 -2.62 -10.98 0.91
CA TRP A 86 -1.47 -11.69 1.46
C TRP A 86 -1.52 -13.16 1.04
N ARG A 87 -0.45 -13.69 0.44
CA ARG A 87 -0.47 -15.09 -0.04
C ARG A 87 -0.53 -16.10 1.08
N ALA A 88 0.12 -15.82 2.21
CA ALA A 88 0.20 -16.74 3.33
C ALA A 88 -1.11 -16.86 4.13
N SER A 89 -1.80 -15.73 4.38
CA SER A 89 -3.01 -15.70 5.19
C SER A 89 -4.31 -15.60 4.38
N GLY A 90 -4.23 -15.14 3.12
CA GLY A 90 -5.39 -14.80 2.32
C GLY A 90 -6.11 -13.52 2.77
N GLU A 91 -5.59 -12.81 3.79
CA GLU A 91 -6.18 -11.56 4.27
C GLU A 91 -6.07 -10.48 3.19
N GLU A 92 -7.12 -9.65 3.11
CA GLU A 92 -7.23 -8.61 2.10
C GLU A 92 -7.27 -7.21 2.74
N HIS A 93 -6.40 -6.33 2.24
CA HIS A 93 -6.26 -4.93 2.67
C HIS A 93 -6.31 -4.01 1.45
N LEU A 94 -6.56 -2.73 1.69
CA LEU A 94 -6.21 -1.68 0.74
C LEU A 94 -4.82 -1.14 1.09
N MET A 95 -3.99 -0.88 0.09
CA MET A 95 -2.65 -0.34 0.27
C MET A 95 -2.39 0.80 -0.69
N LEU A 96 -2.02 1.95 -0.12
CA LEU A 96 -1.55 3.09 -0.88
C LEU A 96 -0.03 2.98 -1.05
N HIS A 97 0.43 2.88 -2.29
CA HIS A 97 1.84 3.06 -2.62
C HIS A 97 2.04 4.52 -2.97
N VAL A 98 2.89 5.25 -2.26
CA VAL A 98 3.05 6.70 -2.40
C VAL A 98 4.46 7.00 -2.86
N ALA A 99 4.63 7.34 -4.14
CA ALA A 99 5.90 7.79 -4.69
C ALA A 99 6.17 9.24 -4.28
N VAL A 100 7.34 9.47 -3.69
CA VAL A 100 7.76 10.77 -3.16
C VAL A 100 9.18 11.15 -3.56
N ASP A 101 9.39 12.44 -3.76
CA ASP A 101 10.70 13.07 -3.98
C ASP A 101 11.27 13.63 -2.66
N GLU A 102 11.34 12.78 -1.65
CA GLU A 102 12.00 13.09 -0.37
C GLU A 102 12.61 11.83 0.23
N ASP A 103 13.52 12.02 1.18
CA ASP A 103 14.13 10.90 1.90
C ASP A 103 13.10 10.12 2.71
N LEU A 104 13.35 8.81 2.87
CA LEU A 104 12.53 7.96 3.72
C LEU A 104 13.09 7.93 5.16
N PRO A 105 12.22 7.93 6.18
CA PRO A 105 10.75 7.89 6.12
C PRO A 105 10.13 9.23 5.71
N SER A 106 9.11 9.16 4.86
CA SER A 106 8.45 10.34 4.27
C SER A 106 7.45 11.00 5.21
N ALA A 107 7.71 12.27 5.57
CA ALA A 107 6.78 13.09 6.35
C ALA A 107 5.54 13.47 5.52
N SER A 108 5.72 13.71 4.22
CA SER A 108 4.65 14.09 3.30
C SER A 108 3.64 12.96 3.14
N ALA A 109 4.11 11.73 2.88
CA ALA A 109 3.25 10.55 2.76
C ALA A 109 2.51 10.26 4.08
N HIS A 110 3.22 10.35 5.23
CA HIS A 110 2.59 10.15 6.53
C HIS A 110 1.46 11.16 6.80
N ARG A 111 1.70 12.45 6.55
CA ARG A 111 0.69 13.50 6.75
C ARG A 111 -0.48 13.35 5.79
N LEU A 112 -0.23 13.01 4.52
CA LEU A 112 -1.29 12.70 3.55
C LEU A 112 -2.19 11.58 4.09
N MET A 113 -1.61 10.47 4.55
CA MET A 113 -2.37 9.34 5.10
C MET A 113 -3.22 9.74 6.33
N GLN A 114 -2.69 10.59 7.22
CA GLN A 114 -3.47 11.09 8.36
C GLN A 114 -4.68 11.92 7.91
N ILE A 115 -4.54 12.79 6.91
CA ILE A 115 -5.65 13.59 6.38
C ILE A 115 -6.69 12.67 5.75
N LEU A 116 -6.28 11.75 4.88
CA LEU A 116 -7.20 10.84 4.19
C LEU A 116 -8.05 10.04 5.18
N LEU A 117 -7.43 9.45 6.20
CA LEU A 117 -8.12 8.59 7.16
C LEU A 117 -8.92 9.34 8.23
N ARG A 118 -8.57 10.59 8.55
CA ARG A 118 -9.28 11.37 9.58
C ARG A 118 -10.39 12.24 9.01
N GLU A 119 -10.17 12.80 7.82
CA GLU A 119 -10.99 13.90 7.30
C GLU A 119 -11.81 13.49 6.06
N GLU A 120 -11.28 12.60 5.22
CA GLU A 120 -11.87 12.36 3.89
C GLU A 120 -12.59 11.01 3.77
N VAL A 121 -12.09 9.96 4.43
CA VAL A 121 -12.56 8.58 4.24
C VAL A 121 -13.08 7.99 5.53
N LYS A 122 -14.33 7.54 5.51
CA LYS A 122 -14.95 6.82 6.63
C LYS A 122 -14.74 5.31 6.47
N LEU A 123 -13.89 4.74 7.32
CA LEU A 123 -13.73 3.29 7.43
C LEU A 123 -14.84 2.72 8.32
N GLY A 124 -15.81 2.02 7.74
CA GLY A 124 -16.80 1.24 8.50
C GLY A 124 -16.20 -0.08 9.02
N GLN A 125 -16.90 -0.74 9.95
CA GLN A 125 -16.42 -1.98 10.60
C GLN A 125 -16.24 -3.19 9.65
N GLY A 126 -16.81 -3.14 8.44
CA GLY A 126 -16.71 -4.22 7.44
C GLY A 126 -15.71 -3.97 6.31
N HIS A 127 -14.98 -2.86 6.33
CA HIS A 127 -14.07 -2.50 5.23
C HIS A 127 -12.65 -3.04 5.44
N PRO A 128 -11.91 -3.31 4.36
CA PRO A 128 -10.52 -3.75 4.44
C PRO A 128 -9.66 -2.72 5.19
N LYS A 129 -8.69 -3.22 5.97
CA LYS A 129 -7.68 -2.35 6.62
C LYS A 129 -6.95 -1.57 5.52
N VAL A 130 -6.61 -0.32 5.81
CA VAL A 130 -5.88 0.55 4.88
C VAL A 130 -4.45 0.74 5.37
N GLY A 131 -3.48 0.32 4.55
CA GLY A 131 -2.05 0.53 4.76
C GLY A 131 -1.45 1.53 3.78
N MET A 132 -0.23 1.98 4.06
CA MET A 132 0.53 2.88 3.19
C MET A 132 2.00 2.46 3.15
N LEU A 133 2.57 2.44 1.95
CA LEU A 133 3.99 2.26 1.70
C LEU A 133 4.53 3.48 0.94
N ALA A 134 5.46 4.22 1.56
CA ALA A 134 6.15 5.31 0.90
C ALA A 134 7.35 4.78 0.09
N LEU A 135 7.47 5.27 -1.15
CA LEU A 135 8.52 4.89 -2.10
C LEU A 135 9.26 6.14 -2.53
N ASN A 136 10.57 6.21 -2.26
CA ASN A 136 11.38 7.26 -2.87
C ASN A 136 11.53 7.01 -4.39
N THR A 137 11.28 8.03 -5.20
CA THR A 137 11.26 7.96 -6.67
C THR A 137 12.60 7.57 -7.31
N THR A 138 13.70 7.86 -6.63
CA THR A 138 15.04 7.51 -7.12
C THR A 138 15.41 6.08 -6.70
N THR A 139 15.30 5.77 -5.41
CA THR A 139 15.80 4.50 -4.89
C THR A 139 14.86 3.31 -5.19
N HIS A 140 13.58 3.57 -5.49
CA HIS A 140 12.58 2.53 -5.78
C HIS A 140 12.02 2.65 -7.21
N ALA A 141 12.80 3.21 -8.14
CA ALA A 141 12.37 3.44 -9.51
C ALA A 141 11.86 2.16 -10.20
N GLU A 142 12.49 1.00 -9.96
CA GLU A 142 12.07 -0.29 -10.52
C GLU A 142 10.70 -0.72 -9.98
N SER A 143 10.47 -0.60 -8.67
CA SER A 143 9.17 -0.92 -8.06
C SER A 143 8.06 0.01 -8.54
N ILE A 144 8.37 1.30 -8.74
CA ILE A 144 7.44 2.28 -9.31
C ILE A 144 7.07 1.90 -10.75
N ALA A 145 8.05 1.55 -11.58
CA ALA A 145 7.82 1.09 -12.94
C ALA A 145 7.03 -0.23 -13.01
N GLU A 146 7.15 -1.09 -11.99
CA GLU A 146 6.31 -2.27 -11.86
C GLU A 146 4.85 -1.90 -11.53
N LEU A 147 4.62 -1.02 -10.55
CA LEU A 147 3.27 -0.55 -10.18
C LEU A 147 2.54 0.08 -11.37
N ASP A 148 3.24 0.90 -12.16
CA ASP A 148 2.69 1.51 -13.37
C ASP A 148 2.19 0.48 -14.40
N ARG A 149 2.83 -0.68 -14.49
CA ARG A 149 2.44 -1.75 -15.43
C ARG A 149 1.25 -2.58 -14.94
N GLN A 150 0.90 -2.51 -13.66
CA GLN A 150 -0.16 -3.34 -13.08
C GLN A 150 -1.57 -2.81 -13.33
N GLY A 151 -1.72 -1.60 -13.88
CA GLY A 151 -3.02 -1.02 -14.21
C GLY A 151 -3.90 -0.79 -12.97
N LEU A 152 -3.27 -0.40 -11.87
CA LEU A 152 -3.92 -0.03 -10.60
C LEU A 152 -4.53 1.38 -10.70
N ASP A 153 -5.51 1.66 -9.84
CA ASP A 153 -6.04 3.01 -9.69
C ASP A 153 -4.92 3.94 -9.22
N THR A 154 -4.63 4.97 -10.02
CA THR A 154 -3.46 5.83 -9.85
C THR A 154 -3.86 7.30 -9.89
N VAL A 155 -3.36 8.07 -8.92
CA VAL A 155 -3.42 9.54 -8.92
C VAL A 155 -2.01 10.08 -9.08
N ARG A 156 -1.74 10.76 -10.19
CA ARG A 156 -0.45 11.40 -10.47
C ARG A 156 -0.55 12.91 -10.27
N HIS A 157 0.48 13.49 -9.67
CA HIS A 157 0.60 14.92 -9.44
C HIS A 157 1.89 15.43 -10.08
N ASP A 158 1.72 16.38 -10.99
CA ASP A 158 2.81 17.19 -11.51
C ASP A 158 2.84 18.53 -10.75
N PRO A 159 3.77 18.73 -9.81
CA PRO A 159 3.87 19.97 -9.04
C PRO A 159 4.37 21.16 -9.87
N GLU A 160 5.01 20.95 -11.03
CA GLU A 160 5.43 22.08 -11.88
C GLU A 160 4.23 22.73 -12.56
N SER A 161 3.31 21.93 -13.08
CA SER A 161 2.08 22.42 -13.72
C SER A 161 0.87 22.50 -12.77
N GLY A 162 0.96 21.90 -11.57
CA GLY A 162 -0.17 21.69 -10.66
C GLY A 162 -1.23 20.72 -11.20
N ARG A 163 -0.95 20.03 -12.31
CA ARG A 163 -1.88 19.10 -12.95
C ARG A 163 -1.98 17.83 -12.12
N VAL A 164 -3.22 17.38 -11.94
CA VAL A 164 -3.53 16.07 -11.34
C VAL A 164 -4.13 15.21 -12.43
N GLN A 165 -3.62 14.00 -12.59
CA GLN A 165 -4.12 13.00 -13.52
C GLN A 165 -4.62 11.79 -12.74
N VAL A 166 -5.78 11.27 -13.14
CA VAL A 166 -6.33 10.03 -12.61
C VAL A 166 -6.29 8.98 -13.71
N ILE A 167 -5.78 7.80 -13.38
CA ILE A 167 -5.80 6.61 -14.22
C ILE A 167 -6.60 5.58 -13.44
N SER A 168 -7.76 5.18 -13.94
CA SER A 168 -8.60 4.17 -13.31
C SER A 168 -9.46 3.51 -14.35
N ARG A 169 -9.58 2.18 -14.25
CA ARG A 169 -10.40 1.39 -15.17
C ARG A 169 -11.87 1.79 -15.17
N GLU A 170 -12.38 2.33 -14.06
CA GLU A 170 -13.76 2.82 -13.97
C GLU A 170 -14.03 4.00 -14.91
N TYR A 171 -13.03 4.85 -15.16
CA TYR A 171 -13.15 5.98 -16.08
C TYR A 171 -12.77 5.63 -17.51
N ASP A 172 -11.91 4.62 -17.69
CA ASP A 172 -11.42 4.20 -19.01
C ASP A 172 -12.41 3.26 -19.74
N ASP A 173 -13.19 2.46 -19.00
CA ASP A 173 -14.28 1.63 -19.53
C ASP A 173 -15.62 2.02 -18.87
N PRO A 174 -16.32 3.08 -19.35
CA PRO A 174 -17.64 3.39 -18.84
C PRO A 174 -18.58 2.19 -19.09
N PRO A 175 -19.44 1.80 -18.12
CA PRO A 175 -20.39 0.72 -18.34
C PRO A 175 -21.24 1.06 -19.55
N THR A 176 -21.17 0.22 -20.58
CA THR A 176 -22.06 0.29 -21.74
C THR A 176 -23.48 0.30 -21.20
N ALA A 177 -24.16 1.44 -21.29
CA ALA A 177 -25.53 1.57 -20.82
C ALA A 177 -26.35 0.44 -21.47
N PRO A 178 -27.23 -0.26 -20.72
CA PRO A 178 -28.06 -1.29 -21.32
C PRO A 178 -28.83 -0.64 -22.45
N ALA A 179 -28.67 -1.19 -23.66
CA ALA A 179 -29.45 -0.78 -24.80
C ALA A 179 -30.91 -0.84 -24.34
N LYS A 180 -31.59 0.30 -24.36
CA LYS A 180 -33.05 0.33 -24.24
C LYS A 180 -33.55 -0.60 -25.32
N ASP A 181 -34.04 -1.76 -24.92
CA ASP A 181 -34.84 -2.61 -25.79
C ASP A 181 -36.01 -1.77 -26.28
N ALA A 182 -35.84 -1.26 -27.50
CA ALA A 182 -36.92 -0.75 -28.30
C ALA A 182 -37.59 -1.97 -28.92
N THR A 183 -38.56 -2.52 -28.22
CA THR A 183 -39.56 -3.40 -28.83
C THR A 183 -40.93 -2.74 -28.72
N ALA A 184 -41.42 -2.44 -29.91
CA ALA A 184 -42.74 -1.95 -30.28
C ALA A 184 -43.89 -2.84 -29.81
#